data_AF-A0A9X4C913-F1
#
_entry.id   AF-A0A9X4C913-F1
#
_cell.length_a   1.000
_cell.length_b   1.000
_cell.length_c   1.000
_cell.angle_alpha   90.00
_cell.angle_beta   90.00
_cell.angle_gamma   90.00
#
_symmetry.space_group_name_H-M   'P 1'
#
loop_
_entity.id
_entity.type
_entity.pdbx_description
1 polymer ?
#
loop_
_entity_poly.entity_id
_entity_poly.type
_entity_poly.pdbx_seq_one_letter_code
_entity_poly.pdbx_strand_id
1 'polypeptide(L)'
;MPRLLYINEKFGHDATIILDSGDACWVSVGSRGVLVRSHKHSFWGGLLGSLLGLKLYRERDVYRALSVAQALAATFRPVPQIQCRDVILKAFCTAVWHSSSPARVKDVLNDPALLEG
;
A
#
# COMPACT_ATOMS: atom_id res chain seq x y z
N MET A 1 -0.12 14.21 -9.08
CA MET A 1 1.14 13.49 -8.82
C MET A 1 1.08 12.88 -7.43
N PRO A 2 1.40 11.58 -7.29
CA PRO A 2 1.42 10.93 -5.99
C PRO A 2 2.52 11.51 -5.10
N ARG A 3 2.32 11.46 -3.78
CA ARG A 3 3.26 11.98 -2.78
C ARG A 3 3.36 11.03 -1.59
N LEU A 4 4.58 10.75 -1.15
CA LEU A 4 4.79 10.01 0.10
C LEU A 4 4.55 10.96 1.26
N LEU A 5 3.55 10.67 2.09
CA LEU A 5 3.29 11.44 3.31
C LEU A 5 4.27 11.03 4.41
N TYR A 6 4.40 9.72 4.63
CA TYR A 6 5.40 9.16 5.54
C TYR A 6 5.65 7.67 5.26
N ILE A 7 6.78 7.18 5.76
CA ILE A 7 7.12 5.76 5.86
C ILE A 7 7.76 5.50 7.22
N ASN A 8 7.31 4.47 7.91
CA ASN A 8 7.78 4.10 9.24
C ASN A 8 8.10 2.60 9.28
N GLU A 9 9.31 2.30 9.75
CA GLU A 9 9.79 0.93 10.01
C GLU A 9 10.20 0.73 11.48
N LYS A 10 10.15 1.78 12.32
CA LYS A 10 10.66 1.75 13.70
C LYS A 10 9.59 1.35 14.72
N PHE A 11 8.36 1.80 14.53
CA PHE A 11 7.24 1.56 15.47
C PHE A 11 6.05 0.86 14.80
N GLY A 12 6.31 0.17 13.69
CA GLY A 12 5.36 -0.41 12.77
C GLY A 12 6.01 -0.51 11.39
N HIS A 13 5.44 -1.32 10.50
CA HIS A 13 5.86 -1.40 9.10
C HIS A 13 4.73 -0.83 8.24
N ASP A 14 4.65 0.50 8.17
CA ASP A 14 3.56 1.16 7.48
C ASP A 14 3.97 2.45 6.76
N ALA A 15 3.15 2.85 5.80
CA ALA A 15 3.38 4.02 4.98
C ALA A 15 2.05 4.64 4.55
N THR A 16 2.06 5.93 4.29
CA THR A 16 0.92 6.62 3.67
C THR A 16 1.36 7.34 2.41
N ILE A 17 0.64 7.10 1.32
CA ILE A 17 0.87 7.71 0.00
C ILE A 17 -0.40 8.46 -0.39
N ILE A 18 -0.27 9.74 -0.70
CA ILE A 18 -1.32 10.54 -1.33
C ILE A 18 -1.30 10.23 -2.82
N LEU A 19 -2.44 9.84 -3.38
CA LEU A 19 -2.61 9.50 -4.79
C LEU A 19 -2.90 10.74 -5.64
N ASP A 20 -2.91 10.56 -6.96
CA ASP A 20 -3.29 11.63 -7.91
C ASP A 20 -4.70 12.16 -7.68
N SER A 21 -5.63 11.30 -7.24
CA SER A 21 -6.98 11.69 -6.88
C SER A 21 -7.06 12.61 -5.64
N GLY A 22 -5.96 12.80 -4.92
CA GLY A 22 -5.93 13.52 -3.64
C GLY A 22 -6.36 12.67 -2.43
N ASP A 23 -6.78 11.43 -2.65
CA ASP A 23 -7.03 10.47 -1.58
C ASP A 23 -5.71 9.93 -1.02
N ALA A 24 -5.70 9.53 0.25
CA ALA A 24 -4.54 8.93 0.88
C ALA A 24 -4.73 7.42 1.03
N CYS A 25 -3.71 6.65 0.66
CA CYS A 25 -3.63 5.21 0.84
C CYS A 25 -2.62 4.88 1.93
N TRP A 26 -3.10 4.23 2.98
CA TRP A 26 -2.29 3.69 4.07
C TRP A 26 -2.03 2.20 3.81
N VAL A 27 -0.76 1.82 3.84
CA VAL A 27 -0.27 0.46 3.69
C VAL A 27 0.34 0.05 5.03
N SER A 28 -0.07 -1.09 5.56
CA SER A 28 0.47 -1.64 6.81
C SER A 28 0.80 -3.12 6.63
N VAL A 29 2.02 -3.47 7.00
CA VAL A 29 2.56 -4.81 7.07
C VAL A 29 2.69 -5.17 8.54
N GLY A 30 2.24 -6.37 8.91
CA GLY A 30 2.40 -6.88 10.26
C GLY A 30 2.66 -8.38 10.25
N SER A 31 2.81 -8.95 11.45
CA SER A 31 3.03 -10.39 11.63
C SER A 31 1.90 -11.28 11.11
N ARG A 32 0.75 -10.70 10.75
CA ARG A 32 -0.43 -11.38 10.22
C ARG A 32 -0.74 -11.01 8.77
N GLY A 33 0.22 -10.48 8.01
CA GLY A 33 0.04 -10.13 6.60
C GLY A 33 -0.06 -8.63 6.35
N VAL A 34 -0.82 -8.24 5.32
CA VAL A 34 -0.83 -6.88 4.77
C VAL A 34 -2.24 -6.33 4.71
N LEU A 35 -2.38 -5.05 5.06
CA LEU A 35 -3.63 -4.30 5.02
C LEU A 35 -3.43 -3.00 4.25
N VAL A 36 -4.29 -2.73 3.28
CA VAL A 36 -4.31 -1.47 2.53
C VAL A 36 -5.67 -0.81 2.66
N ARG A 37 -5.68 0.47 3.04
CA ARG A 37 -6.89 1.28 3.22
C ARG A 37 -6.74 2.63 2.55
N SER A 38 -7.82 3.16 2.01
CA SER A 38 -7.88 4.56 1.55
C SER A 38 -8.72 5.43 2.47
N HIS A 39 -8.34 6.69 2.62
CA HIS A 39 -9.13 7.70 3.31
C HIS A 39 -9.03 9.05 2.60
N LYS A 40 -10.02 9.92 2.83
CA LYS A 40 -9.99 11.29 2.33
C LYS A 40 -8.95 12.08 3.11
N HIS A 41 -8.00 12.71 2.41
CA HIS A 41 -6.91 13.45 3.03
C HIS A 41 -7.41 14.64 3.90
N SER A 42 -8.60 15.19 3.60
CA SER A 42 -9.20 16.33 4.31
C SER A 42 -9.95 15.98 5.60
N PHE A 43 -10.21 14.71 5.89
CA PHE A 43 -11.19 14.31 6.92
C PHE A 43 -10.60 14.11 8.31
N TRP A 44 -9.81 15.07 8.81
CA TRP A 44 -9.13 15.06 10.13
C TRP A 44 -7.86 14.20 10.24
N GLY A 45 -6.72 14.87 10.02
CA GLY A 45 -5.49 14.71 10.80
C GLY A 45 -4.98 13.28 11.04
N GLY A 46 -4.44 12.66 9.99
CA GLY A 46 -3.27 11.76 10.08
C GLY A 46 -3.42 10.38 10.73
N LEU A 47 -4.36 10.16 11.65
CA LEU A 47 -4.46 8.88 12.40
C LEU A 47 -5.89 8.32 12.47
N LEU A 48 -6.91 9.16 12.69
CA LEU A 48 -8.30 8.72 12.76
C LEU A 48 -8.87 8.36 11.38
N GLY A 49 -8.45 9.05 10.32
CA GLY A 49 -8.84 8.75 8.95
C GLY A 49 -8.41 7.34 8.49
N SER A 50 -7.30 6.81 9.00
CA SER A 50 -6.80 5.48 8.65
C SER A 50 -7.65 4.34 9.26
N LEU A 51 -8.23 4.55 10.45
CA LEU A 51 -9.13 3.56 11.08
C LEU A 51 -10.51 3.47 10.40
N LEU A 52 -11.00 4.57 9.82
CA LEU A 52 -12.31 4.65 9.14
C LEU A 52 -12.22 4.55 7.61
N GLY A 53 -11.01 4.38 7.07
CA GLY A 53 -10.77 4.27 5.63
C GLY A 53 -11.36 3.00 5.00
N LEU A 54 -11.76 3.11 3.73
CA LEU A 54 -12.23 1.99 2.93
C LEU A 54 -11.12 0.95 2.78
N LYS A 55 -11.40 -0.31 3.11
CA LYS A 55 -10.47 -1.41 2.93
C LYS A 55 -10.34 -1.76 1.45
N LEU A 56 -9.16 -1.56 0.88
CA LEU A 56 -8.88 -1.87 -0.53
C LEU A 56 -8.32 -3.28 -0.70
N TYR A 57 -7.47 -3.71 0.23
CA TYR A 57 -6.84 -5.02 0.20
C TYR A 57 -6.59 -5.52 1.62
N ARG A 58 -6.68 -6.84 1.82
CA ARG A 58 -6.27 -7.49 3.07
C ARG A 58 -5.84 -8.91 2.81
N GLU A 59 -4.57 -9.16 3.06
CA GLU A 59 -4.01 -10.50 3.15
C GLU A 59 -3.76 -10.85 4.62
N ARG A 60 -4.15 -12.05 5.04
CA ARG A 60 -3.98 -12.54 6.41
C ARG A 60 -2.86 -13.57 6.55
N ASP A 61 -2.33 -14.03 5.42
CA ASP A 61 -1.21 -14.97 5.35
C ASP A 61 0.08 -14.24 4.93
N VAL A 62 1.12 -14.32 5.76
CA VAL A 62 2.40 -13.66 5.50
C VAL A 62 3.11 -14.25 4.27
N TYR A 63 3.00 -15.56 4.02
CA TYR A 63 3.61 -16.19 2.85
C TYR A 63 2.91 -15.73 1.58
N ARG A 64 1.57 -15.68 1.59
CA ARG A 64 0.81 -15.16 0.46
C ARG A 64 1.09 -13.68 0.22
N ALA A 65 1.23 -12.90 1.28
CA ALA A 65 1.63 -11.50 1.17
C ALA A 65 3.02 -11.33 0.54
N LEU A 66 3.97 -12.22 0.86
CA LEU A 66 5.30 -12.23 0.25
C LEU A 66 5.24 -12.60 -1.24
N SER A 67 4.49 -13.63 -1.63
CA SER A 67 4.30 -13.98 -3.05
C SER A 67 3.71 -12.83 -3.85
N VAL A 68 2.66 -12.18 -3.33
CA VAL A 68 2.07 -10.99 -3.94
C VAL A 68 3.09 -9.86 -4.02
N ALA A 69 3.87 -9.61 -2.97
CA ALA A 69 4.92 -8.59 -2.99
C ALA A 69 5.98 -8.85 -4.08
N GLN A 70 6.37 -10.11 -4.29
CA GLN A 70 7.29 -10.48 -5.37
C GLN A 70 6.68 -10.21 -6.76
N ALA A 71 5.43 -10.60 -6.97
CA ALA A 71 4.71 -10.31 -8.21
C ALA A 71 4.58 -8.79 -8.47
N LEU A 72 4.26 -8.01 -7.43
CA LEU A 72 4.21 -6.55 -7.52
C LEU A 72 5.59 -5.95 -7.84
N ALA A 73 6.66 -6.44 -7.21
CA ALA A 73 8.01 -5.98 -7.47
C ALA A 73 8.49 -6.29 -8.89
N ALA A 74 8.04 -7.40 -9.48
CA ALA A 74 8.30 -7.75 -10.88
C ALA A 74 7.47 -6.89 -11.86
N THR A 75 6.26 -6.50 -11.46
CA THR A 75 5.31 -5.76 -12.30
C THR A 75 5.63 -4.26 -12.38
N PHE A 76 5.99 -3.66 -11.24
CA PHE A 76 6.12 -2.21 -11.13
C PHE A 76 7.57 -1.74 -11.10
N ARG A 77 7.86 -0.69 -11.85
CA ARG A 77 9.19 -0.06 -11.81
C ARG A 77 9.46 0.55 -10.42
N PRO A 78 10.68 0.41 -9.87
CA PRO A 78 11.04 0.99 -8.59
C PRO A 78 10.83 2.52 -8.55
N VAL A 79 10.42 3.02 -7.38
CA VAL A 79 10.16 4.44 -7.14
C VAL A 79 11.21 4.98 -6.16
N PRO A 80 12.06 5.95 -6.57
CA PRO A 80 13.14 6.47 -5.72
C PRO A 80 12.68 7.10 -4.40
N GLN A 81 11.44 7.59 -4.35
CA GLN A 81 10.83 8.19 -3.16
C GLN A 81 10.45 7.14 -2.11
N ILE A 82 10.27 5.87 -2.50
CA ILE A 82 9.91 4.78 -1.59
C ILE A 82 11.19 4.11 -1.09
N GLN A 83 11.70 4.62 0.03
CA GLN A 83 12.91 4.13 0.67
C GLN A 83 12.55 3.46 2.00
N CYS A 84 12.53 2.12 1.99
CA CYS A 84 12.38 1.26 3.16
C CYS A 84 13.15 -0.04 2.94
N ARG A 85 13.44 -0.74 4.03
CA ARG A 85 14.14 -2.04 4.06
C ARG A 85 13.17 -3.21 3.93
N ASP A 86 11.95 -3.08 4.44
CA ASP A 86 10.91 -4.08 4.33
C ASP A 86 10.47 -4.25 2.87
N VAL A 87 10.79 -5.43 2.30
CA VAL A 87 10.53 -5.75 0.90
C VAL A 87 9.04 -5.83 0.57
N ILE A 88 8.21 -6.26 1.52
CA ILE A 88 6.76 -6.35 1.35
C ILE A 88 6.20 -4.93 1.33
N LEU A 89 6.53 -4.12 2.34
CA LEU A 89 6.09 -2.73 2.41
C LEU A 89 6.52 -1.97 1.16
N LYS A 90 7.76 -2.14 0.72
CA LYS A 90 8.29 -1.50 -0.48
C LYS A 90 7.49 -1.85 -1.74
N ALA A 91 7.19 -3.14 -1.95
CA ALA A 91 6.47 -3.59 -3.13
C ALA A 91 5.03 -3.05 -3.16
N PHE A 92 4.32 -3.15 -2.03
CA PHE A 92 2.96 -2.62 -1.92
C PHE A 92 2.91 -1.09 -2.07
N CYS A 93 3.81 -0.36 -1.43
CA CYS A 93 3.94 1.09 -1.63
C CYS A 93 4.21 1.44 -3.09
N THR A 94 5.07 0.66 -3.77
CA THR A 94 5.40 0.89 -5.19
C THR A 94 4.16 0.72 -6.07
N ALA A 95 3.39 -0.34 -5.86
CA ALA A 95 2.14 -0.56 -6.59
C ALA A 95 1.10 0.54 -6.34
N VAL A 96 0.98 0.99 -5.08
CA VAL A 96 0.12 2.12 -4.70
C VAL A 96 0.56 3.41 -5.38
N TRP A 97 1.86 3.68 -5.45
CA TRP A 97 2.42 4.86 -6.11
C TRP A 97 2.07 4.93 -7.60
N HIS A 98 2.08 3.80 -8.30
CA HIS A 98 1.70 3.71 -9.72
C HIS A 98 0.18 3.73 -9.94
N SER A 99 -0.62 3.82 -8.89
CA SER A 99 -2.08 3.85 -8.98
C SER A 99 -2.61 5.28 -8.83
N SER A 100 -3.45 5.74 -9.77
CA SER A 100 -3.98 7.12 -9.77
C SER A 100 -5.09 7.36 -8.73
N SER A 101 -5.78 6.31 -8.29
CA SER A 101 -6.93 6.40 -7.39
C SER A 101 -7.10 5.16 -6.50
N PRO A 102 -7.87 5.23 -5.40
CA PRO A 102 -8.15 4.07 -4.55
C PRO A 102 -8.82 2.90 -5.28
N ALA A 103 -9.68 3.20 -6.27
CA ALA A 103 -10.29 2.18 -7.11
C ALA A 103 -9.22 1.41 -7.89
N ARG A 104 -8.27 2.12 -8.51
CA ARG A 104 -7.17 1.49 -9.22
C ARG A 104 -6.26 0.67 -8.31
N VAL A 105 -5.98 1.16 -7.10
CA VAL A 105 -5.24 0.38 -6.09
C VAL A 105 -5.96 -0.93 -5.76
N LYS A 106 -7.28 -0.88 -5.57
CA LYS A 106 -8.08 -2.07 -5.31
C LYS A 106 -8.02 -3.05 -6.48
N ASP A 107 -8.16 -2.58 -7.71
CA ASP A 107 -8.11 -3.44 -8.89
C ASP A 107 -6.74 -4.10 -9.03
N VAL A 108 -5.66 -3.32 -8.92
CA VAL A 108 -4.28 -3.83 -9.01
C VAL A 108 -3.99 -4.86 -7.93
N LEU A 109 -4.31 -4.58 -6.67
CA LEU A 109 -3.95 -5.48 -5.56
C LEU A 109 -4.81 -6.76 -5.49
N ASN A 110 -5.98 -6.76 -6.13
CA ASN A 110 -6.85 -7.94 -6.20
C ASN A 110 -6.83 -8.61 -7.58
N ASP A 111 -5.88 -8.23 -8.45
CA ASP A 111 -5.72 -8.83 -9.76
C ASP A 111 -5.36 -10.32 -9.62
N PRO A 112 -6.15 -11.25 -10.20
CA PRO A 112 -5.85 -12.67 -10.14
C PRO A 112 -4.49 -13.03 -10.72
N ALA A 113 -3.97 -12.26 -11.69
CA ALA A 113 -2.66 -12.51 -12.28
C ALA A 113 -1.50 -12.37 -11.28
N LEU A 114 -1.70 -11.65 -10.17
CA LEU A 114 -0.72 -11.57 -9.07
C LEU A 114 -0.76 -12.79 -8.14
N LEU A 115 -1.77 -13.66 -8.28
CA LEU A 115 -2.01 -14.82 -7.42
C LEU A 115 -1.63 -16.16 -8.09
N GLU A 116 -1.27 -16.15 -9.37
CA GLU A 116 -0.91 -17.35 -10.15
C GLU A 116 0.62 -17.58 -10.26
N GLY A 117 1.43 -16.74 -9.62
CA GLY A 117 2.91 -16.80 -9.63
C GLY A 117 3.52 -17.68 -8.55
#